data_AF-A0AAN7Z0I0-F1
#
_entry.id   AF-A0AAN7Z0I0-F1
#
_cell.length_a   1.000
_cell.length_b   1.000
_cell.length_c   1.000
_cell.angle_alpha   90.00
_cell.angle_beta   90.00
_cell.angle_gamma   90.00
#
_symmetry.space_group_name_H-M   'P 1'
#
loop_
_entity.id
_entity.type
_entity.pdbx_description
1 polymer ?
#
loop_
_entity_poly.entity_id
_entity_poly.type
_entity_poly.pdbx_seq_one_letter_code
_entity_poly.pdbx_strand_id
1 'polypeptide(L)'
;MVHVSDNATAVRQLLDLFDAIPNTTDIQIAVTKSCIEWATSERRSFLRQNLETRLVTLYMAKQSYYDALTLINGLLRELKRLDDKLVLVEVQLLESRVYHALGNISKARAALTSARTSAASVYTPPLLQANLDMQSGMLHTMDQDFNTAYSYFIEALDGYHSQEETPRATAALQYMLLCKIMLNLVDDVNSLMASKQAQKYAGQNLEAMKAIARAHSNRSLEEYEQALASYRYELGSDAFIRNHLRRLYDAMLEQNLIKVIEPFSRVEIDHIARMVGLDKQQVERKLSQMILDKVIIGVLDQGAGCLIIFDETQRDESYDAALQTIEKLSNVVDVLYTNQASMLE
;
A
#
# COMPACT_ATOMS: atom_id res chain seq x y z
N MET A 1 18.19 43.02 2.28
CA MET A 1 17.26 41.92 1.94
C MET A 1 17.73 41.09 0.75
N VAL A 2 18.28 41.69 -0.32
CA VAL A 2 18.82 40.97 -1.50
C VAL A 2 19.98 40.00 -1.15
N HIS A 3 20.97 40.43 -0.35
CA HIS A 3 22.08 39.55 0.06
C HIS A 3 21.68 38.35 0.95
N VAL A 4 20.47 38.36 1.55
CA VAL A 4 20.01 37.28 2.44
C VAL A 4 19.33 36.16 1.65
N SER A 5 18.65 36.47 0.54
CA SER A 5 18.09 35.45 -0.36
C SER A 5 19.20 34.68 -1.08
N ASP A 6 20.27 35.35 -1.47
CA ASP A 6 21.38 34.72 -2.22
C ASP A 6 22.08 33.63 -1.40
N ASN A 7 22.27 33.87 -0.09
CA ASN A 7 22.89 32.90 0.81
C ASN A 7 22.00 31.66 1.04
N ALA A 8 20.67 31.83 1.14
CA ALA A 8 19.77 30.69 1.29
C ALA A 8 19.68 29.84 0.02
N THR A 9 19.70 30.48 -1.15
CA THR A 9 19.75 29.81 -2.46
C THR A 9 21.07 29.07 -2.65
N ALA A 10 22.20 29.68 -2.27
CA ALA A 10 23.52 29.06 -2.35
C ALA A 10 23.62 27.81 -1.45
N VAL A 11 23.11 27.86 -0.21
CA VAL A 11 23.08 26.69 0.67
C VAL A 11 22.23 25.56 0.08
N ARG A 12 21.06 25.88 -0.50
CA ARG A 12 20.22 24.88 -1.17
C ARG A 12 20.93 24.25 -2.37
N GLN A 13 21.50 25.06 -3.26
CA GLN A 13 22.24 24.58 -4.43
C GLN A 13 23.44 23.71 -4.04
N LEU A 14 24.18 24.09 -2.99
CA LEU A 14 25.29 23.29 -2.49
C LEU A 14 24.80 21.94 -1.96
N LEU A 15 23.69 21.91 -1.23
CA LEU A 15 23.10 20.67 -0.76
C LEU A 15 22.54 19.82 -1.92
N ASP A 16 21.93 20.43 -2.93
CA ASP A 16 21.43 19.72 -4.12
C ASP A 16 22.57 19.05 -4.91
N LEU A 17 23.77 19.66 -4.92
CA LEU A 17 24.95 19.04 -5.52
C LEU A 17 25.42 17.79 -4.76
N PHE A 18 25.15 17.69 -3.45
CA PHE A 18 25.44 16.47 -2.70
C PHE A 18 24.53 15.31 -3.09
N ASP A 19 23.31 15.56 -3.60
CA ASP A 19 22.38 14.50 -4.01
C ASP A 19 22.90 13.73 -5.23
N ALA A 20 23.79 14.32 -6.03
CA ALA A 20 24.43 13.66 -7.17
C ALA A 20 25.50 12.63 -6.78
N ILE A 21 25.94 12.60 -5.50
CA ILE A 21 27.02 11.73 -5.04
C ILE A 21 26.43 10.47 -4.34
N PRO A 22 26.64 9.26 -4.88
CA PRO A 22 26.10 8.04 -4.30
C PRO A 22 26.71 7.71 -2.92
N ASN A 23 25.90 7.10 -2.03
CA ASN A 23 26.28 6.66 -0.68
C ASN A 23 26.72 7.77 0.31
N THR A 24 26.18 8.98 0.19
CA THR A 24 26.52 10.11 1.07
C THR A 24 25.46 10.44 2.11
N THR A 25 24.41 9.63 2.27
CA THR A 25 23.24 9.93 3.12
C THR A 25 23.61 10.29 4.56
N ASP A 26 24.56 9.60 5.18
CA ASP A 26 25.02 9.90 6.54
C ASP A 26 25.74 11.25 6.63
N ILE A 27 26.55 11.59 5.61
CA ILE A 27 27.27 12.86 5.53
C ILE A 27 26.28 13.98 5.24
N GLN A 28 25.32 13.77 4.33
CA GLN A 28 24.24 14.71 4.05
C GLN A 28 23.42 15.01 5.31
N ILE A 29 23.11 14.00 6.12
CA ILE A 29 22.43 14.21 7.42
C ILE A 29 23.28 15.06 8.36
N ALA A 30 24.57 14.76 8.49
CA ALA A 30 25.48 15.52 9.37
C ALA A 30 25.62 16.99 8.92
N VAL A 31 25.80 17.22 7.62
CA VAL A 31 25.89 18.57 7.04
C VAL A 31 24.56 19.31 7.20
N THR A 32 23.42 18.66 6.93
CA THR A 32 22.09 19.28 7.09
C THR A 32 21.85 19.69 8.54
N LYS A 33 22.25 18.86 9.52
CA LYS A 33 22.19 19.22 10.95
C LYS A 33 23.06 20.43 11.29
N SER A 34 24.29 20.48 10.79
CA SER A 34 25.18 21.64 10.97
C SER A 34 24.58 22.92 10.35
N CYS A 35 23.97 22.81 9.16
CA CYS A 35 23.26 23.92 8.54
C CYS A 35 22.02 24.38 9.34
N ILE A 36 21.31 23.45 10.02
CA ILE A 36 20.18 23.76 10.91
C ILE A 36 20.66 24.51 12.15
N GLU A 37 21.77 24.08 12.77
CA GLU A 37 22.39 24.77 13.90
C GLU A 37 22.81 26.20 13.51
N TRP A 38 23.46 26.35 12.36
CA TRP A 38 23.82 27.64 11.81
C TRP A 38 22.59 28.53 11.56
N ALA A 39 21.55 28.01 10.90
CA ALA A 39 20.31 28.75 10.65
C ALA A 39 19.60 29.18 11.95
N THR A 40 19.73 28.36 13.01
CA THR A 40 19.22 28.68 14.35
C THR A 40 20.02 29.81 14.99
N SER A 41 21.36 29.76 14.89
CA SER A 41 22.25 30.81 15.42
C SER A 41 22.01 32.17 14.76
N GLU A 42 21.75 32.17 13.45
CA GLU A 42 21.45 33.39 12.67
C GLU A 42 19.96 33.78 12.70
N ARG A 43 19.13 33.08 13.49
CA ARG A 43 17.68 33.34 13.64
C ARG A 43 16.91 33.32 12.31
N ARG A 44 17.32 32.50 11.35
CA ARG A 44 16.66 32.34 10.04
C ARG A 44 15.59 31.23 10.09
N SER A 45 14.41 31.55 10.58
CA SER A 45 13.30 30.58 10.79
C SER A 45 12.87 29.84 9.52
N PHE A 46 12.65 30.55 8.41
CA PHE A 46 12.21 29.93 7.15
C PHE A 46 13.26 29.00 6.55
N LEU A 47 14.55 29.37 6.62
CA LEU A 47 15.63 28.51 6.13
C LEU A 47 15.74 27.25 6.97
N ARG A 48 15.65 27.39 8.30
CA ARG A 48 15.62 26.24 9.22
C ARG A 48 14.49 25.27 8.88
N GLN A 49 13.26 25.76 8.70
CA GLN A 49 12.11 24.91 8.38
C GLN A 49 12.31 24.13 7.08
N ASN A 50 12.84 24.77 6.03
CA ASN A 50 13.15 24.09 4.77
C ASN A 50 14.26 23.03 4.94
N LEU A 51 15.29 23.32 5.74
CA LEU A 51 16.36 22.36 6.03
C LEU A 51 15.84 21.19 6.88
N GLU A 52 14.91 21.44 7.81
CA GLU A 52 14.27 20.38 8.60
C GLU A 52 13.38 19.50 7.72
N THR A 53 12.60 20.08 6.78
CA THR A 53 11.83 19.30 5.79
C THR A 53 12.74 18.41 4.94
N ARG A 54 13.89 18.94 4.50
CA ARG A 54 14.91 18.14 3.81
C ARG A 54 15.53 17.06 4.72
N LEU A 55 15.76 17.36 5.99
CA LEU A 55 16.27 16.36 6.94
C LEU A 55 15.28 15.21 7.12
N VAL A 56 13.97 15.47 7.10
CA VAL A 56 12.93 14.43 7.12
C VAL A 56 13.06 13.50 5.91
N THR A 57 13.27 14.02 4.70
CA THR A 57 13.43 13.19 3.49
C THR A 57 14.70 12.34 3.54
N LEU A 58 15.79 12.87 4.12
CA LEU A 58 17.02 12.11 4.35
C LEU A 58 16.83 11.01 5.40
N TYR A 59 16.12 11.28 6.50
CA TYR A 59 15.81 10.25 7.50
C TYR A 59 14.91 9.14 6.95
N MET A 60 13.98 9.49 6.08
CA MET A 60 13.18 8.54 5.31
C MET A 60 14.05 7.63 4.44
N ALA A 61 15.03 8.20 3.71
CA ALA A 61 15.96 7.42 2.89
C ALA A 61 16.84 6.47 3.72
N LYS A 62 17.23 6.90 4.93
CA LYS A 62 17.96 6.09 5.90
C LYS A 62 17.08 5.08 6.68
N GLN A 63 15.75 5.09 6.47
CA GLN A 63 14.78 4.28 7.23
C GLN A 63 14.73 4.60 8.75
N SER A 64 15.16 5.80 9.16
CA SER A 64 15.07 6.28 10.54
C SER A 64 13.74 6.98 10.80
N TYR A 65 12.64 6.21 10.80
CA TYR A 65 11.27 6.74 10.80
C TYR A 65 10.87 7.45 12.11
N TYR A 66 11.38 7.02 13.28
CA TYR A 66 11.05 7.63 14.57
C TYR A 66 11.64 9.04 14.72
N ASP A 67 12.88 9.24 14.26
CA ASP A 67 13.54 10.55 14.25
C ASP A 67 12.82 11.49 13.29
N ALA A 68 12.41 10.98 12.11
CA ALA A 68 11.58 11.72 11.16
C ALA A 68 10.25 12.18 11.79
N LEU A 69 9.52 11.29 12.46
CA LEU A 69 8.26 11.65 13.13
C LEU A 69 8.45 12.70 14.23
N THR A 70 9.53 12.61 14.99
CA THR A 70 9.81 13.58 16.06
C THR A 70 10.02 14.97 15.48
N LEU A 71 10.79 15.06 14.38
CA LEU A 71 11.03 16.32 13.67
C LEU A 71 9.75 16.87 13.02
N ILE A 72 8.97 16.01 12.35
CA ILE A 72 7.67 16.36 11.75
C ILE A 72 6.70 16.92 12.80
N ASN A 73 6.58 16.28 13.95
CA ASN A 73 5.68 16.74 15.02
C ASN A 73 6.07 18.13 15.56
N GLY A 74 7.36 18.43 15.63
CA GLY A 74 7.88 19.77 15.95
C GLY A 74 7.49 20.78 14.87
N LEU A 75 7.82 20.49 13.62
CA LEU A 75 7.51 21.33 12.45
C LEU A 75 6.01 21.62 12.32
N LEU A 76 5.14 20.63 12.48
CA LEU A 76 3.70 20.81 12.35
C LEU A 76 3.13 21.75 13.42
N ARG A 77 3.68 21.78 14.64
CA ARG A 77 3.23 22.73 15.69
C ARG A 77 3.58 24.17 15.32
N GLU A 78 4.70 24.38 14.65
CA GLU A 78 5.14 25.69 14.21
C GLU A 78 4.40 26.14 12.95
N LEU A 79 4.35 25.28 11.93
CA LEU A 79 3.75 25.58 10.62
C LEU A 79 2.23 25.78 10.72
N LYS A 80 1.53 25.15 11.66
CA LYS A 80 0.10 25.43 11.92
C LYS A 80 -0.18 26.84 12.41
N ARG A 81 0.84 27.54 12.94
CA ARG A 81 0.73 28.94 13.40
C ARG A 81 1.14 29.95 12.34
N LEU A 82 1.67 29.49 11.20
CA LEU A 82 2.18 30.32 10.11
C LEU A 82 1.24 30.24 8.91
N ASP A 83 1.22 31.30 8.09
CA ASP A 83 0.38 31.38 6.89
C ASP A 83 1.00 30.66 5.67
N ASP A 84 2.24 30.16 5.76
CA ASP A 84 2.88 29.39 4.68
C ASP A 84 2.33 27.97 4.62
N LYS A 85 1.22 27.84 3.90
CA LYS A 85 0.50 26.58 3.73
C LYS A 85 1.19 25.62 2.75
N LEU A 86 2.11 26.07 1.90
CA LEU A 86 2.77 25.18 0.94
C LEU A 86 3.74 24.23 1.65
N VAL A 87 4.59 24.77 2.53
CA VAL A 87 5.50 23.96 3.35
C VAL A 87 4.70 23.07 4.31
N LEU A 88 3.56 23.55 4.82
CA LEU A 88 2.66 22.75 5.64
C LEU A 88 2.15 21.50 4.90
N VAL A 89 1.69 21.65 3.65
CA VAL A 89 1.23 20.52 2.82
C VAL A 89 2.35 19.52 2.57
N GLU A 90 3.57 20.00 2.28
CA GLU A 90 4.73 19.14 2.08
C GLU A 90 5.06 18.32 3.33
N VAL A 91 5.07 18.95 4.51
CA VAL A 91 5.35 18.26 5.79
C VAL A 91 4.24 17.26 6.15
N GLN A 92 2.97 17.60 5.92
CA GLN A 92 1.84 16.67 6.13
C GLN A 92 1.89 15.47 5.17
N LEU A 93 2.33 15.69 3.93
CA LEU A 93 2.57 14.60 2.97
C LEU A 93 3.72 13.69 3.43
N LEU A 94 4.82 14.26 3.92
CA LEU A 94 5.91 13.46 4.50
C LEU A 94 5.47 12.68 5.73
N GLU A 95 4.62 13.27 6.58
CA GLU A 95 3.99 12.57 7.71
C GLU A 95 3.20 11.34 7.24
N SER A 96 2.37 11.50 6.21
CA SER A 96 1.62 10.38 5.62
C SER A 96 2.55 9.28 5.11
N ARG A 97 3.64 9.65 4.42
CA ARG A 97 4.62 8.69 3.88
C ARG A 97 5.37 7.94 4.99
N VAL A 98 5.75 8.61 6.08
CA VAL A 98 6.42 7.97 7.22
C VAL A 98 5.47 6.99 7.92
N TYR A 99 4.22 7.38 8.18
CA TYR A 99 3.24 6.46 8.78
C TYR A 99 2.93 5.27 7.88
N HIS A 100 2.87 5.48 6.56
CA HIS A 100 2.71 4.40 5.59
C HIS A 100 3.90 3.43 5.66
N ALA A 101 5.14 3.94 5.69
CA ALA A 101 6.34 3.09 5.82
C ALA A 101 6.38 2.30 7.14
N LEU A 102 5.83 2.85 8.22
CA LEU A 102 5.68 2.16 9.52
C LEU A 102 4.49 1.16 9.55
N GLY A 103 3.69 1.06 8.50
CA GLY A 103 2.49 0.21 8.43
C GLY A 103 1.27 0.77 9.16
N ASN A 104 1.30 2.03 9.64
CA ASN A 104 0.17 2.66 10.30
C ASN A 104 -0.74 3.37 9.29
N ILE A 105 -1.60 2.60 8.62
CA ILE A 105 -2.45 3.07 7.53
C ILE A 105 -3.47 4.12 7.99
N SER A 106 -4.04 3.97 9.20
CA SER A 106 -5.05 4.89 9.72
C SER A 106 -4.48 6.29 9.96
N LYS A 107 -3.30 6.40 10.57
CA LYS A 107 -2.62 7.69 10.75
C LYS A 107 -2.10 8.25 9.43
N ALA A 108 -1.61 7.40 8.53
CA ALA A 108 -1.18 7.83 7.20
C ALA A 108 -2.34 8.48 6.42
N ARG A 109 -3.55 7.91 6.50
CA ARG A 109 -4.76 8.47 5.90
C ARG A 109 -5.16 9.80 6.53
N ALA A 110 -5.18 9.87 7.86
CA ALA A 110 -5.52 11.11 8.57
C ALA A 110 -4.58 12.28 8.20
N ALA A 111 -3.27 11.99 8.11
CA ALA A 111 -2.27 12.96 7.66
C ALA A 111 -2.50 13.39 6.20
N LEU A 112 -2.82 12.44 5.30
CA LEU A 112 -3.12 12.75 3.90
C LEU A 112 -4.40 13.57 3.73
N THR A 113 -5.46 13.26 4.48
CA THR A 113 -6.69 14.08 4.50
C THR A 113 -6.37 15.51 4.90
N SER A 114 -5.54 15.68 5.94
CA SER A 114 -5.08 17.00 6.38
C SER A 114 -4.29 17.72 5.28
N ALA A 115 -3.36 17.01 4.61
CA ALA A 115 -2.59 17.54 3.48
C ALA A 115 -3.49 18.00 2.33
N ARG A 116 -4.52 17.23 1.98
CA ARG A 116 -5.49 17.56 0.93
C ARG A 116 -6.34 18.77 1.29
N THR A 117 -6.80 18.88 2.53
CA THR A 117 -7.56 20.06 2.99
C THR A 117 -6.71 21.32 2.93
N SER A 118 -5.45 21.24 3.38
CA SER A 118 -4.51 22.36 3.29
C SER A 118 -4.18 22.73 1.84
N ALA A 119 -3.99 21.73 0.98
CA ALA A 119 -3.75 21.89 -0.45
C ALA A 119 -4.94 22.55 -1.17
N ALA A 120 -6.18 22.19 -0.85
CA ALA A 120 -7.36 22.80 -1.48
C ALA A 120 -7.48 24.31 -1.21
N SER A 121 -6.84 24.81 -0.16
CA SER A 121 -6.87 26.22 0.22
C SER A 121 -5.80 27.09 -0.45
N VAL A 122 -4.90 26.50 -1.23
CA VAL A 122 -3.80 27.18 -1.94
C VAL A 122 -3.58 26.57 -3.31
N TYR A 123 -3.11 27.37 -4.27
CA TYR A 123 -2.67 26.81 -5.55
C TYR A 123 -1.40 25.96 -5.35
N THR A 124 -1.54 24.62 -5.40
CA THR A 124 -0.43 23.69 -5.25
C THR A 124 0.39 23.58 -6.54
N PRO A 125 1.73 23.61 -6.47
CA PRO A 125 2.58 23.33 -7.62
C PRO A 125 2.26 21.95 -8.22
N PRO A 126 2.33 21.78 -9.56
CA PRO A 126 1.98 20.52 -10.23
C PRO A 126 2.72 19.30 -9.66
N LEU A 127 3.99 19.45 -9.31
CA LEU A 127 4.79 18.37 -8.72
C LEU A 127 4.29 17.96 -7.32
N LEU A 128 3.93 18.93 -6.47
CA LEU A 128 3.39 18.65 -5.13
C LEU A 128 2.02 17.98 -5.24
N GLN A 129 1.20 18.42 -6.18
CA GLN A 129 -0.08 17.81 -6.49
C GLN A 129 0.09 16.34 -6.94
N ALA A 130 1.01 16.08 -7.88
CA ALA A 130 1.33 14.71 -8.31
C ALA A 130 1.82 13.81 -7.17
N ASN A 131 2.59 14.36 -6.22
CA ASN A 131 3.03 13.61 -5.03
C ASN A 131 1.87 13.30 -4.08
N LEU A 132 0.90 14.21 -3.94
CA LEU A 132 -0.32 13.96 -3.17
C LEU A 132 -1.18 12.88 -3.84
N ASP A 133 -1.32 12.90 -5.16
CA ASP A 133 -2.08 11.93 -5.94
C ASP A 133 -1.42 10.54 -5.90
N MET A 134 -0.09 10.48 -6.01
CA MET A 134 0.67 9.25 -5.82
C MET A 134 0.43 8.63 -4.43
N GLN A 135 0.53 9.42 -3.36
CA GLN A 135 0.30 8.91 -2.00
C GLN A 135 -1.16 8.50 -1.78
N SER A 136 -2.13 9.22 -2.37
CA SER A 136 -3.54 8.81 -2.36
C SER A 136 -3.73 7.45 -3.02
N GLY A 137 -3.17 7.24 -4.21
CA GLY A 137 -3.25 5.96 -4.90
C GLY A 137 -2.68 4.83 -4.04
N MET A 138 -1.49 5.03 -3.46
CA MET A 138 -0.86 4.04 -2.59
C MET A 138 -1.72 3.69 -1.37
N LEU A 139 -2.36 4.65 -0.71
CA LEU A 139 -3.23 4.35 0.43
C LEU A 139 -4.52 3.62 0.03
N HIS A 140 -5.15 3.97 -1.10
CA HIS A 140 -6.36 3.29 -1.57
C HIS A 140 -6.08 1.83 -1.99
N THR A 141 -4.91 1.53 -2.55
CA THR A 141 -4.52 0.14 -2.82
C THR A 141 -4.42 -0.72 -1.55
N MET A 142 -4.08 -0.11 -0.40
CA MET A 142 -4.03 -0.82 0.87
C MET A 142 -5.42 -1.22 1.37
N ASP A 143 -6.46 -0.49 0.96
CA ASP A 143 -7.87 -0.80 1.23
C ASP A 143 -8.50 -1.75 0.20
N GLN A 144 -7.70 -2.27 -0.74
CA GLN A 144 -8.16 -3.07 -1.89
C GLN A 144 -9.08 -2.31 -2.87
N ASP A 145 -9.17 -0.98 -2.77
CA ASP A 145 -9.87 -0.15 -3.76
C ASP A 145 -8.92 0.23 -4.91
N PHE A 146 -8.70 -0.73 -5.81
CA PHE A 146 -7.80 -0.57 -6.95
C PHE A 146 -8.38 0.32 -8.05
N ASN A 147 -9.70 0.49 -8.13
CA ASN A 147 -10.34 1.34 -9.14
C ASN A 147 -10.10 2.82 -8.83
N THR A 148 -10.33 3.22 -7.60
CA THR A 148 -10.06 4.60 -7.16
C THR A 148 -8.57 4.88 -7.15
N ALA A 149 -7.75 3.92 -6.71
CA ALA A 149 -6.29 4.05 -6.75
C ALA A 149 -5.76 4.28 -8.18
N TYR A 150 -6.29 3.55 -9.16
CA TYR A 150 -5.91 3.70 -10.56
C TYR A 150 -6.16 5.12 -11.08
N SER A 151 -7.32 5.72 -10.75
CA SER A 151 -7.63 7.11 -11.12
C SER A 151 -6.63 8.10 -10.54
N TYR A 152 -6.26 7.95 -9.26
CA TYR A 152 -5.23 8.79 -8.64
C TYR A 152 -3.85 8.62 -9.30
N PHE A 153 -3.48 7.40 -9.71
CA PHE A 153 -2.21 7.17 -10.38
C PHE A 153 -2.16 7.76 -11.80
N ILE A 154 -3.28 7.86 -12.52
CA ILE A 154 -3.36 8.58 -13.81
C ILE A 154 -3.03 10.06 -13.60
N GLU A 155 -3.71 10.71 -12.66
CA GLU A 155 -3.48 12.14 -12.36
C GLU A 155 -2.03 12.39 -11.93
N ALA A 156 -1.47 11.47 -11.13
CA ALA A 156 -0.06 11.53 -10.74
C ALA A 156 0.87 11.37 -11.95
N LEU A 157 0.60 10.43 -12.87
CA LEU A 157 1.38 10.20 -14.08
C LEU A 157 1.40 11.44 -14.98
N ASP A 158 0.24 12.04 -15.23
CA ASP A 158 0.13 13.24 -16.06
C ASP A 158 0.85 14.44 -15.42
N GLY A 159 0.77 14.55 -14.09
CA GLY A 159 1.52 15.53 -13.30
C GLY A 159 3.04 15.37 -13.43
N TYR A 160 3.57 14.15 -13.30
CA TYR A 160 5.01 13.89 -13.47
C TYR A 160 5.47 14.01 -14.93
N HIS A 161 4.61 13.61 -15.88
CA HIS A 161 4.90 13.71 -17.30
C HIS A 161 5.08 15.16 -17.74
N SER A 162 4.20 16.05 -17.25
CA SER A 162 4.25 17.50 -17.54
C SER A 162 5.50 18.18 -16.98
N GLN A 163 6.10 17.63 -15.92
CA GLN A 163 7.32 18.14 -15.28
C GLN A 163 8.59 17.38 -15.71
N GLU A 164 8.50 16.49 -16.70
CA GLU A 164 9.59 15.66 -17.22
C GLU A 164 10.32 14.80 -16.17
N GLU A 165 9.66 14.49 -15.04
CA GLU A 165 10.25 13.64 -14.00
C GLU A 165 10.11 12.15 -14.36
N THR A 166 11.00 11.70 -15.24
CA THR A 166 11.02 10.34 -15.79
C THR A 166 10.96 9.20 -14.76
N PRO A 167 11.70 9.19 -13.62
CA PRO A 167 11.68 8.05 -12.70
C PRO A 167 10.35 7.93 -11.92
N ARG A 168 9.76 9.06 -11.51
CA ARG A 168 8.46 9.04 -10.81
C ARG A 168 7.31 8.73 -11.75
N ALA A 169 7.37 9.21 -12.99
CA ALA A 169 6.43 8.82 -14.04
C ALA A 169 6.47 7.31 -14.31
N THR A 170 7.67 6.70 -14.39
CA THR A 170 7.78 5.23 -14.55
C THR A 170 7.18 4.46 -13.39
N ALA A 171 7.39 4.93 -12.15
CA ALA A 171 6.81 4.30 -10.96
C ALA A 171 5.28 4.41 -10.94
N ALA A 172 4.72 5.58 -11.31
CA ALA A 172 3.27 5.78 -11.42
C ALA A 172 2.64 4.80 -12.42
N LEU A 173 3.28 4.64 -13.58
CA LEU A 173 2.83 3.69 -14.60
C LEU A 173 2.90 2.22 -14.12
N GLN A 174 3.96 1.85 -13.38
CA GLN A 174 4.05 0.53 -12.77
C GLN A 174 2.92 0.29 -11.76
N TYR A 175 2.57 1.28 -10.94
CA TYR A 175 1.47 1.17 -9.98
C TYR A 175 0.11 1.09 -10.66
N MET A 176 -0.09 1.80 -11.78
CA MET A 176 -1.29 1.66 -12.61
C MET A 176 -1.44 0.23 -13.15
N LEU A 177 -0.36 -0.33 -13.70
CA LEU A 177 -0.34 -1.72 -14.18
C LEU A 177 -0.61 -2.70 -13.05
N LEU A 178 -0.01 -2.47 -11.87
CA LEU A 178 -0.25 -3.28 -10.69
C LEU A 178 -1.74 -3.29 -10.31
N CYS A 179 -2.40 -2.13 -10.28
CA CYS A 179 -3.84 -2.06 -10.00
C CYS A 179 -4.67 -2.88 -10.98
N LYS A 180 -4.35 -2.82 -12.28
CA LYS A 180 -5.06 -3.59 -13.31
C LYS A 180 -4.79 -5.10 -13.22
N ILE A 181 -3.58 -5.50 -12.83
CA ILE A 181 -3.24 -6.91 -12.55
C ILE A 181 -4.03 -7.40 -11.33
N MET A 182 -4.11 -6.61 -10.26
CA MET A 182 -4.87 -6.97 -9.05
C MET A 182 -6.38 -7.08 -9.32
N LEU A 183 -6.92 -6.32 -10.27
CA LEU A 183 -8.31 -6.43 -10.74
C LEU A 183 -8.55 -7.56 -11.75
N ASN A 184 -7.51 -8.32 -12.12
CA ASN A 184 -7.54 -9.37 -13.12
C ASN A 184 -7.99 -8.89 -14.53
N LEU A 185 -7.64 -7.65 -14.90
CA LEU A 185 -7.98 -7.04 -16.20
C LEU A 185 -6.76 -7.01 -17.12
N VAL A 186 -6.44 -8.16 -17.73
CA VAL A 186 -5.21 -8.35 -18.52
C VAL A 186 -5.28 -7.67 -19.89
N ASP A 187 -6.47 -7.56 -20.47
CA ASP A 187 -6.69 -6.82 -21.72
C ASP A 187 -6.44 -5.31 -21.54
N ASP A 188 -6.84 -4.77 -20.39
CA ASP A 188 -6.54 -3.38 -19.99
C ASP A 188 -5.04 -3.17 -19.82
N VAL A 189 -4.31 -4.17 -19.28
CA VAL A 189 -2.85 -4.11 -19.17
C VAL A 189 -2.19 -4.05 -20.56
N ASN A 190 -2.65 -4.89 -21.50
CA ASN A 190 -2.11 -4.91 -22.85
C ASN A 190 -2.42 -3.61 -23.62
N SER A 191 -3.63 -3.07 -23.46
CA SER A 191 -4.02 -1.79 -24.08
C SER A 191 -3.27 -0.61 -23.46
N LEU A 192 -3.07 -0.59 -22.14
CA LEU A 192 -2.26 0.42 -21.45
C LEU A 192 -0.80 0.37 -21.91
N MET A 193 -0.23 -0.83 -22.11
CA MET A 193 1.13 -0.98 -22.67
C MET A 193 1.26 -0.50 -24.12
N ALA A 194 0.17 -0.52 -24.89
CA ALA A 194 0.14 0.01 -26.25
C ALA A 194 -0.01 1.54 -26.31
N SER A 195 -0.28 2.20 -25.18
CA SER A 195 -0.45 3.64 -25.11
C SER A 195 0.84 4.42 -25.40
N LYS A 196 0.72 5.65 -25.92
CA LYS A 196 1.86 6.52 -26.24
C LYS A 196 2.74 6.82 -25.03
N GLN A 197 2.14 6.96 -23.85
CA GLN A 197 2.87 7.20 -22.61
C GLN A 197 3.71 5.96 -22.22
N ALA A 198 3.15 4.76 -22.30
CA ALA A 198 3.88 3.53 -22.04
C ALA A 198 5.03 3.29 -23.02
N GLN A 199 4.87 3.68 -24.29
CA GLN A 199 5.95 3.63 -25.28
C GLN A 199 7.09 4.60 -24.96
N LYS A 200 6.79 5.80 -24.45
CA LYS A 200 7.81 6.79 -24.05
C LYS A 200 8.63 6.33 -22.84
N TYR A 201 7.98 5.64 -21.90
CA TYR A 201 8.59 5.14 -20.66
C TYR A 201 8.95 3.65 -20.72
N ALA A 202 9.06 3.10 -21.93
CA ALA A 202 9.34 1.68 -22.14
C ALA A 202 10.64 1.26 -21.44
N GLY A 203 10.58 0.14 -20.71
CA GLY A 203 11.72 -0.41 -19.98
C GLY A 203 11.45 -1.79 -19.42
N GLN A 204 12.50 -2.44 -18.94
CA GLN A 204 12.47 -3.80 -18.38
C GLN A 204 11.48 -3.95 -17.21
N ASN A 205 11.30 -2.86 -16.45
CA ASN A 205 10.29 -2.70 -15.41
C ASN A 205 8.84 -2.97 -15.89
N LEU A 206 8.49 -2.52 -17.09
CA LEU A 206 7.14 -2.70 -17.65
C LEU A 206 6.98 -4.09 -18.27
N GLU A 207 8.05 -4.64 -18.84
CA GLU A 207 8.08 -6.01 -19.34
C GLU A 207 7.88 -7.02 -18.21
N ALA A 208 8.50 -6.78 -17.05
CA ALA A 208 8.29 -7.58 -15.85
C ALA A 208 6.81 -7.61 -15.42
N MET A 209 6.16 -6.43 -15.39
CA MET A 209 4.73 -6.33 -15.07
C MET A 209 3.84 -7.05 -16.10
N LYS A 210 4.21 -7.01 -17.38
CA LYS A 210 3.51 -7.74 -18.45
C LYS A 210 3.67 -9.25 -18.31
N ALA A 211 4.85 -9.73 -17.94
CA ALA A 211 5.09 -11.16 -17.69
C ALA A 211 4.22 -11.65 -16.52
N ILE A 212 4.16 -10.87 -15.43
CA ILE A 212 3.28 -11.16 -14.29
C ILE A 212 1.81 -11.16 -14.69
N ALA A 213 1.37 -10.17 -15.47
CA ALA A 213 -0.02 -10.09 -15.93
C ALA A 213 -0.43 -11.33 -16.76
N ARG A 214 0.48 -11.81 -17.61
CA ARG A 214 0.27 -13.05 -18.39
C ARG A 214 0.19 -14.28 -17.50
N ALA A 215 1.11 -14.43 -16.57
CA ALA A 215 1.11 -15.55 -15.62
C ALA A 215 -0.18 -15.58 -14.78
N HIS A 216 -0.64 -14.40 -14.33
CA HIS A 216 -1.91 -14.24 -13.61
C HIS A 216 -3.11 -14.62 -14.48
N SER A 217 -3.14 -14.18 -15.75
CA SER A 217 -4.18 -14.54 -16.72
C SER A 217 -4.28 -16.05 -16.94
N ASN A 218 -3.13 -16.69 -17.13
CA ASN A 218 -3.01 -18.12 -17.38
C ASN A 218 -3.24 -18.95 -16.11
N ARG A 219 -3.35 -18.31 -14.94
CA ARG A 219 -3.40 -18.94 -13.61
C ARG A 219 -2.26 -19.94 -13.40
N SER A 220 -1.09 -19.65 -13.98
CA SER A 220 0.08 -20.53 -13.92
C SER A 220 1.05 -20.03 -12.85
N LEU A 221 1.21 -20.82 -11.79
CA LEU A 221 2.17 -20.53 -10.72
C LEU A 221 3.62 -20.63 -11.23
N GLU A 222 3.88 -21.57 -12.13
CA GLU A 222 5.21 -21.80 -12.71
C GLU A 222 5.69 -20.59 -13.52
N GLU A 223 4.83 -20.04 -14.39
CA GLU A 223 5.16 -18.84 -15.17
C GLU A 223 5.38 -17.63 -14.25
N TYR A 224 4.63 -17.54 -13.15
CA TYR A 224 4.76 -16.47 -12.17
C TYR A 224 6.11 -16.54 -11.43
N GLU A 225 6.53 -17.73 -10.99
CA GLU A 225 7.82 -17.93 -10.34
C GLU A 225 9.00 -17.69 -11.29
N GLN A 226 8.88 -18.11 -12.56
CA GLN A 226 9.88 -17.80 -13.58
C GLN A 226 10.00 -16.30 -13.84
N ALA A 227 8.87 -15.58 -13.88
CA ALA A 227 8.87 -14.12 -14.03
C ALA A 227 9.52 -13.44 -12.80
N LEU A 228 9.20 -13.88 -11.58
CA LEU A 228 9.84 -13.37 -10.36
C LEU A 228 11.35 -13.61 -10.32
N ALA A 229 11.80 -14.79 -10.78
CA ALA A 229 13.22 -15.14 -10.82
C ALA A 229 13.99 -14.30 -11.87
N SER A 230 13.39 -14.09 -13.05
CA SER A 230 14.00 -13.36 -14.15
C SER A 230 14.11 -11.86 -13.88
N TYR A 231 13.10 -11.27 -13.23
CA TYR A 231 13.00 -9.84 -12.97
C TYR A 231 13.16 -9.48 -11.49
N ARG A 232 14.06 -10.20 -10.79
CA ARG A 232 14.24 -10.06 -9.34
C ARG A 232 14.66 -8.65 -8.90
N TYR A 233 15.45 -7.95 -9.71
CA TYR A 233 15.94 -6.62 -9.38
C TYR A 233 14.86 -5.56 -9.57
N GLU A 234 14.12 -5.64 -10.66
CA GLU A 234 13.06 -4.73 -11.05
C GLU A 234 11.87 -4.81 -10.08
N LEU A 235 11.43 -6.03 -9.78
CA LEU A 235 10.27 -6.30 -8.91
C LEU A 235 10.62 -6.24 -7.42
N GLY A 236 11.90 -6.47 -7.06
CA GLY A 236 12.39 -6.44 -5.69
C GLY A 236 12.77 -5.05 -5.18
N SER A 237 13.13 -4.14 -6.10
CA SER A 237 13.59 -2.78 -5.76
C SER A 237 12.52 -1.97 -5.02
N ASP A 238 11.26 -2.12 -5.40
CA ASP A 238 10.15 -1.39 -4.82
C ASP A 238 9.45 -2.20 -3.71
N ALA A 239 9.41 -1.63 -2.50
CA ALA A 239 8.72 -2.23 -1.37
C ALA A 239 7.20 -2.33 -1.58
N PHE A 240 6.60 -1.36 -2.27
CA PHE A 240 5.17 -1.32 -2.51
C PHE A 240 4.75 -2.43 -3.48
N ILE A 241 5.44 -2.58 -4.61
CA ILE A 241 5.17 -3.63 -5.59
C ILE A 241 5.39 -5.01 -4.96
N ARG A 242 6.52 -5.22 -4.29
CA ARG A 242 6.85 -6.49 -3.63
C ARG A 242 5.79 -6.96 -2.63
N ASN A 243 5.22 -6.05 -1.85
CA ASN A 243 4.15 -6.39 -0.91
C ASN A 243 2.87 -6.85 -1.63
N HIS A 244 2.50 -6.21 -2.73
CA HIS A 244 1.34 -6.59 -3.53
C HIS A 244 1.56 -7.88 -4.32
N LEU A 245 2.76 -8.09 -4.87
CA LEU A 245 3.11 -9.33 -5.55
C LEU A 245 3.05 -10.53 -4.61
N ARG A 246 3.51 -10.37 -3.36
CA ARG A 246 3.36 -11.44 -2.36
C ARG A 246 1.89 -11.80 -2.11
N ARG A 247 1.02 -10.79 -1.96
CA ARG A 247 -0.43 -11.00 -1.81
C ARG A 247 -1.04 -11.66 -3.06
N LEU A 248 -0.58 -11.27 -4.24
CA LEU A 248 -1.02 -11.85 -5.51
C LEU A 248 -0.62 -13.33 -5.62
N TYR A 249 0.61 -13.68 -5.21
CA TYR A 249 1.07 -15.06 -5.13
C TYR A 249 0.18 -15.90 -4.21
N ASP A 250 -0.10 -15.39 -3.00
CA ASP A 250 -0.97 -16.09 -2.04
C ASP A 250 -2.37 -16.33 -2.63
N ALA A 251 -2.95 -15.32 -3.29
CA ALA A 251 -4.25 -15.43 -3.94
C ALA A 251 -4.26 -16.40 -5.15
N MET A 252 -3.22 -16.37 -5.98
CA MET A 252 -3.07 -17.31 -7.11
C MET A 252 -2.91 -18.75 -6.61
N LEU A 253 -2.13 -18.95 -5.54
CA LEU A 253 -1.93 -20.26 -4.94
C LEU A 253 -3.26 -20.79 -4.39
N GLU A 254 -4.03 -19.96 -3.69
CA GLU A 254 -5.36 -20.33 -3.18
C GLU A 254 -6.32 -20.73 -4.32
N GLN A 255 -6.38 -19.94 -5.39
CA GLN A 255 -7.24 -20.26 -6.54
C GLN A 255 -6.81 -21.54 -7.26
N ASN A 256 -5.50 -21.78 -7.39
CA ASN A 256 -4.98 -23.00 -7.99
C ASN A 256 -5.28 -24.22 -7.12
N LEU A 257 -5.14 -24.09 -5.79
CA LEU A 257 -5.52 -25.14 -4.84
C LEU A 257 -7.01 -25.47 -4.93
N ILE A 258 -7.89 -24.46 -4.96
CA ILE A 258 -9.35 -24.66 -5.12
C ILE A 258 -9.66 -25.46 -6.39
N LYS A 259 -9.05 -25.10 -7.52
CA LYS A 259 -9.25 -25.80 -8.80
C LYS A 259 -8.78 -27.26 -8.75
N VAL A 260 -7.67 -27.53 -8.06
CA VAL A 260 -7.11 -28.87 -7.92
C VAL A 260 -7.99 -29.76 -7.04
N ILE A 261 -8.59 -29.20 -5.99
CA ILE A 261 -9.38 -29.94 -5.01
C ILE A 261 -10.87 -30.08 -5.41
N GLU A 262 -11.41 -29.16 -6.21
CA GLU A 262 -12.83 -29.11 -6.62
C GLU A 262 -13.42 -30.46 -7.10
N PRO A 263 -12.74 -31.29 -7.90
CA PRO A 263 -13.32 -32.55 -8.37
C PRO A 263 -13.26 -33.71 -7.36
N PHE A 264 -12.64 -33.53 -6.18
CA PHE A 264 -12.38 -34.62 -5.23
C PHE A 264 -13.03 -34.37 -3.87
N SER A 265 -13.81 -35.33 -3.37
CA SER A 265 -14.28 -35.30 -1.97
C SER A 265 -13.19 -35.71 -0.97
N ARG A 266 -12.22 -36.51 -1.42
CA ARG A 266 -11.05 -36.93 -0.65
C ARG A 266 -9.83 -37.02 -1.56
N VAL A 267 -8.74 -36.37 -1.18
CA VAL A 267 -7.52 -36.31 -1.99
C VAL A 267 -6.28 -36.40 -1.11
N GLU A 268 -5.25 -37.10 -1.58
CA GLU A 268 -3.95 -37.16 -0.90
C GLU A 268 -3.18 -35.85 -1.08
N ILE A 269 -2.59 -35.33 0.00
CA ILE A 269 -1.78 -34.09 -0.02
C ILE A 269 -0.58 -34.25 -0.97
N ASP A 270 -0.02 -35.47 -1.06
CA ASP A 270 1.03 -35.85 -2.00
C ASP A 270 0.66 -35.67 -3.46
N HIS A 271 -0.61 -35.89 -3.79
CA HIS A 271 -1.11 -35.70 -5.15
C HIS A 271 -1.28 -34.22 -5.47
N ILE A 272 -1.84 -33.44 -4.53
CA ILE A 272 -1.95 -31.98 -4.65
C ILE A 272 -0.56 -31.35 -4.81
N ALA A 273 0.40 -31.72 -3.96
CA ALA A 273 1.76 -31.21 -4.00
C ALA A 273 2.43 -31.43 -5.37
N ARG A 274 2.24 -32.62 -5.96
CA ARG A 274 2.75 -32.93 -7.31
C ARG A 274 2.07 -32.12 -8.41
N MET A 275 0.77 -31.84 -8.30
CA MET A 275 0.06 -31.05 -9.30
C MET A 275 0.37 -29.55 -9.22
N VAL A 276 0.65 -29.03 -8.02
CA VAL A 276 0.99 -27.61 -7.80
C VAL A 276 2.49 -27.36 -7.98
N GLY A 277 3.34 -28.40 -7.84
CA GLY A 277 4.79 -28.27 -7.97
C GLY A 277 5.49 -27.77 -6.70
N LEU A 278 4.84 -27.86 -5.54
CA LEU A 278 5.36 -27.36 -4.26
C LEU A 278 5.61 -28.50 -3.26
N ASP A 279 6.38 -28.22 -2.21
CA ASP A 279 6.62 -29.18 -1.15
C ASP A 279 5.35 -29.47 -0.33
N LYS A 280 5.22 -30.72 0.13
CA LYS A 280 4.06 -31.19 0.90
C LYS A 280 3.80 -30.33 2.14
N GLN A 281 4.85 -29.91 2.85
CA GLN A 281 4.70 -29.11 4.07
C GLN A 281 4.14 -27.71 3.77
N GLN A 282 4.50 -27.13 2.63
CA GLN A 282 4.00 -25.81 2.23
C GLN A 282 2.52 -25.89 1.86
N VAL A 283 2.14 -26.92 1.09
CA VAL A 283 0.75 -27.18 0.71
C VAL A 283 -0.11 -27.46 1.94
N GLU A 284 0.36 -28.30 2.87
CA GLU A 284 -0.37 -28.59 4.11
C GLU A 284 -0.60 -27.34 4.95
N ARG A 285 0.44 -26.50 5.15
CA ARG A 285 0.30 -25.23 5.87
C ARG A 285 -0.70 -24.31 5.18
N LYS A 286 -0.66 -24.19 3.86
CA LYS A 286 -1.58 -23.32 3.13
C LYS A 286 -3.02 -23.84 3.18
N LEU A 287 -3.25 -25.14 3.01
CA LEU A 287 -4.56 -25.77 3.16
C LEU A 287 -5.10 -25.59 4.59
N SER A 288 -4.25 -25.72 5.61
CA SER A 288 -4.64 -25.48 7.01
C SER A 288 -5.09 -24.04 7.25
N GLN A 289 -4.40 -23.07 6.63
CA GLN A 289 -4.78 -21.66 6.67
C GLN A 289 -6.12 -21.44 5.95
N MET A 290 -6.32 -22.01 4.77
CA MET A 290 -7.57 -21.88 4.00
C MET A 290 -8.78 -22.49 4.72
N ILE A 291 -8.59 -23.58 5.46
CA ILE A 291 -9.64 -24.17 6.31
C ILE A 291 -9.96 -23.23 7.48
N LEU A 292 -8.94 -22.65 8.12
CA LEU A 292 -9.11 -21.73 9.24
C LEU A 292 -9.79 -20.41 8.82
N ASP A 293 -9.45 -19.91 7.62
CA ASP A 293 -10.08 -18.75 6.98
C ASP A 293 -11.47 -19.06 6.41
N LYS A 294 -11.96 -20.30 6.56
CA LYS A 294 -13.26 -20.79 6.07
C LYS A 294 -13.47 -20.69 4.56
N VAL A 295 -12.36 -20.64 3.80
CA VAL A 295 -12.39 -20.66 2.33
C VAL A 295 -12.70 -22.08 1.83
N ILE A 296 -12.19 -23.09 2.54
CA ILE A 296 -12.45 -24.51 2.27
C ILE A 296 -13.16 -25.11 3.47
N ILE A 297 -14.27 -25.80 3.23
CA ILE A 297 -14.94 -26.59 4.26
C ILE A 297 -14.38 -28.00 4.19
N GLY A 298 -13.40 -28.27 5.04
CA GLY A 298 -12.69 -29.54 5.03
C GLY A 298 -11.90 -29.78 6.30
N VAL A 299 -11.41 -31.00 6.44
CA VAL A 299 -10.50 -31.42 7.52
C VAL A 299 -9.27 -32.07 6.91
N LEU A 300 -8.11 -31.72 7.45
CA LEU A 300 -6.84 -32.37 7.15
C LEU A 300 -6.63 -33.56 8.09
N ASP A 301 -6.56 -34.76 7.53
CA ASP A 301 -6.14 -35.96 8.25
C ASP A 301 -4.62 -36.13 8.11
N GLN A 302 -3.89 -35.70 9.15
CA GLN A 302 -2.43 -35.80 9.21
C GLN A 302 -1.92 -37.24 9.32
N GLY A 303 -2.73 -38.19 9.81
CA GLY A 303 -2.35 -39.58 9.92
C GLY A 303 -2.36 -40.29 8.57
N ALA A 304 -3.41 -40.04 7.77
CA ALA A 304 -3.55 -40.60 6.43
C ALA A 304 -2.98 -39.71 5.31
N GLY A 305 -2.52 -38.48 5.61
CA GLY A 305 -2.02 -37.53 4.63
C GLY A 305 -3.08 -37.11 3.60
N CYS A 306 -4.34 -37.04 4.02
CA CYS A 306 -5.48 -36.78 3.13
C CYS A 306 -6.22 -35.49 3.52
N LEU A 307 -6.66 -34.74 2.52
CA LEU A 307 -7.66 -33.69 2.66
C LEU A 307 -9.04 -34.30 2.41
N ILE A 308 -9.96 -34.11 3.36
CA ILE A 308 -11.37 -34.49 3.22
C ILE A 308 -12.17 -33.20 3.09
N ILE A 309 -12.90 -33.07 1.98
CA ILE A 309 -13.76 -31.92 1.69
C ILE A 309 -15.19 -32.31 2.01
N PHE A 310 -15.89 -31.42 2.71
CA PHE A 310 -17.30 -31.58 3.01
C PHE A 310 -18.11 -30.62 2.14
N ASP A 311 -19.29 -31.06 1.72
CA ASP A 311 -20.26 -30.17 1.11
C ASP A 311 -20.72 -29.13 2.15
N GLU A 312 -21.08 -27.94 1.68
CA GLU A 312 -21.69 -26.92 2.54
C GLU A 312 -22.90 -27.52 3.26
N THR A 313 -22.81 -27.62 4.58
CA THR A 313 -23.94 -27.99 5.41
C THR A 313 -24.99 -26.88 5.26
N GLN A 314 -26.09 -27.17 4.57
CA GLN A 314 -27.24 -26.27 4.52
C GLN A 314 -27.65 -25.95 5.96
N ARG A 315 -27.70 -24.66 6.30
CA ARG A 315 -28.30 -24.24 7.57
C ARG A 315 -29.77 -24.63 7.53
N ASP A 316 -30.15 -25.49 8.45
CA ASP A 316 -31.53 -25.91 8.60
C ASP A 316 -32.35 -24.69 9.06
N GLU A 317 -33.30 -24.24 8.26
CA GLU A 317 -34.18 -23.10 8.60
C GLU A 317 -34.94 -23.35 9.92
N SER A 318 -35.08 -24.62 10.30
CA SER A 318 -35.63 -25.06 11.57
C SER A 318 -34.86 -24.57 12.80
N TYR A 319 -33.52 -24.47 12.73
CA TYR A 319 -32.71 -23.92 13.83
C TYR A 319 -32.88 -22.40 13.96
N ASP A 320 -32.96 -21.69 12.85
CA ASP A 320 -33.20 -20.24 12.84
C ASP A 320 -34.62 -19.92 13.34
N ALA A 321 -35.60 -20.73 12.95
CA ALA A 321 -36.96 -20.64 13.47
C ALA A 321 -37.03 -20.93 14.98
N ALA A 322 -36.29 -21.93 15.47
CA ALA A 322 -36.20 -22.25 16.90
C ALA A 322 -35.58 -21.09 17.70
N LEU A 323 -34.49 -20.50 17.21
CA LEU A 323 -33.87 -19.33 17.83
C LEU A 323 -34.83 -18.14 17.89
N GLN A 324 -35.55 -17.84 16.80
CA GLN A 324 -36.57 -16.80 16.80
C GLN A 324 -37.72 -17.08 17.77
N THR A 325 -38.13 -18.33 17.94
CA THR A 325 -39.16 -18.67 18.94
C THR A 325 -38.66 -18.48 20.37
N ILE A 326 -37.40 -18.79 20.65
CA ILE A 326 -36.78 -18.55 21.96
C ILE A 326 -36.71 -17.04 22.25
N GLU A 327 -36.31 -16.23 21.28
CA GLU A 327 -36.28 -14.77 21.40
C GLU A 327 -37.69 -14.18 21.65
N LYS A 328 -38.69 -14.64 20.90
CA LYS A 328 -40.10 -14.25 21.10
C LYS A 328 -40.62 -14.65 22.47
N LEU A 329 -40.26 -15.83 22.98
CA LEU A 329 -40.62 -16.28 24.33
C LEU A 329 -40.01 -15.38 25.41
N SER A 330 -38.74 -14.97 25.25
CA SER A 330 -38.09 -14.01 26.17
C SER A 330 -38.86 -12.68 26.21
N ASN A 331 -39.20 -12.13 25.04
CA ASN A 331 -39.95 -10.88 24.96
C ASN A 331 -41.33 -10.97 25.62
N VAL A 332 -42.01 -12.11 25.50
CA VAL A 332 -43.31 -12.33 26.17
C VAL A 332 -43.15 -12.39 27.68
N VAL A 333 -42.09 -13.01 28.18
CA VAL A 333 -41.78 -13.05 29.62
C VAL A 333 -41.50 -11.64 30.15
N ASP A 334 -40.75 -10.81 29.43
CA ASP A 334 -40.48 -9.42 29.83
C ASP A 334 -41.75 -8.57 29.87
N VAL A 335 -42.64 -8.73 28.89
CA VAL A 335 -43.95 -8.06 28.87
C VAL A 335 -44.84 -8.52 30.03
N LEU A 336 -44.75 -9.79 30.43
CA LEU A 336 -45.50 -10.28 31.61
C LEU A 336 -44.97 -9.64 32.90
N TYR A 337 -43.66 -9.51 33.07
CA TYR A 337 -43.07 -8.83 34.23
C TYR A 337 -43.44 -7.35 34.28
N THR A 338 -43.39 -6.63 33.16
CA THR A 338 -43.77 -5.21 33.11
C THR A 338 -45.26 -5.01 33.36
N ASN A 339 -46.12 -5.86 32.79
CA ASN A 339 -47.56 -5.82 33.05
C ASN A 339 -47.87 -6.12 34.53
N GLN A 340 -47.22 -7.11 35.14
CA GLN A 340 -47.43 -7.43 36.54
C GLN A 340 -46.93 -6.33 37.48
N ALA A 341 -45.81 -5.68 37.14
CA ALA A 341 -45.33 -4.49 37.85
C ALA A 341 -46.31 -3.30 37.72
N SER A 342 -46.90 -3.10 36.54
CA SER A 342 -47.89 -2.03 36.30
C SER A 342 -49.23 -2.26 37.00
N MET A 343 -49.55 -3.51 37.38
CA MET A 343 -50.77 -3.84 38.15
C MET A 343 -50.56 -3.82 39.67
N LEU A 344 -49.33 -3.56 40.14
CA LEU A 344 -48.97 -3.42 41.56
C LEU A 344 -48.83 -1.95 42.01
N GLU A 345 -48.88 -1.00 41.06
CA GLU A 345 -49.15 0.43 41.31
C GLU A 345 -50.67 0.70 41.23
#